data_AF-T0H1H5-F1
#
_entry.id   AF-T0H1H5-F1
#
_cell.length_a   1.000
_cell.length_b   1.000
_cell.length_c   1.000
_cell.angle_alpha   90.00
_cell.angle_beta   90.00
_cell.angle_gamma   90.00
#
_symmetry.space_group_name_H-M   'P 1'
#
loop_
_entity.id
_entity.type
_entity.pdbx_description
1 polymer ?
#
loop_
_entity_poly.entity_id
_entity_poly.type
_entity_poly.pdbx_seq_one_letter_code
_entity_poly.pdbx_strand_id
1 'polypeptide(L)'
;MMANVDGAYDCVAKTPLGDQKGVFTVISSGNSFHGTFAGMMGSLDVDEGKVDGDKLSWKMNMTLPMPMTMECEAVVDGDTINGTMQLGAFGAAGFSGTRRK
;
A
#
# COMPACT_ATOMS: atom_id res chain seq x y z
N MET A 1 -0.47 -9.12 21.38
CA MET A 1 -1.41 -9.36 20.29
C MET A 1 -0.96 -8.46 19.15
N MET A 2 -0.53 -9.01 18.02
CA MET A 2 -0.14 -8.20 16.85
C MET A 2 -1.33 -7.34 16.42
N ALA A 3 -1.09 -6.09 16.04
CA ALA A 3 -2.13 -5.28 15.42
C ALA A 3 -2.64 -6.05 14.19
N ASN A 4 -3.95 -6.26 14.09
CA ASN A 4 -4.51 -7.02 12.98
C ASN A 4 -4.45 -6.13 11.73
N VAL A 5 -3.35 -6.19 10.99
CA VAL A 5 -3.18 -5.45 9.72
C VAL A 5 -3.89 -6.14 8.55
N ASP A 6 -4.32 -7.39 8.72
CA ASP A 6 -4.97 -8.20 7.69
C ASP A 6 -6.32 -7.63 7.30
N GLY A 7 -6.60 -7.54 6.01
CA GLY A 7 -7.88 -7.07 5.51
C GLY A 7 -7.80 -6.40 4.16
N ALA A 8 -8.95 -6.04 3.62
CA ALA A 8 -9.05 -5.18 2.45
C ALA A 8 -9.34 -3.75 2.91
N TYR A 9 -8.67 -2.78 2.30
CA TYR A 9 -8.79 -1.35 2.60
C TYR A 9 -9.14 -0.61 1.32
N ASP A 10 -10.21 0.18 1.36
CA ASP A 10 -10.52 1.12 0.28
C ASP A 10 -9.59 2.34 0.47
N CYS A 11 -8.60 2.45 -0.42
CA CYS A 11 -7.50 3.39 -0.33
C CYS A 11 -7.54 4.43 -1.45
N VAL A 12 -7.02 5.61 -1.13
CA VAL A 12 -6.83 6.74 -2.02
C VAL A 12 -5.37 7.17 -1.94
N ALA A 13 -4.66 7.07 -3.05
CA ALA A 13 -3.32 7.58 -3.23
C ALA A 13 -3.37 8.94 -3.94
N LYS A 14 -2.96 10.00 -3.25
CA LYS A 14 -2.86 11.36 -3.79
C LYS A 14 -1.55 11.53 -4.53
N THR A 15 -1.54 11.15 -5.81
CA THR A 15 -0.35 11.25 -6.66
C THR A 15 -0.33 12.60 -7.39
N PRO A 16 0.84 13.09 -7.85
CA PRO A 16 0.91 14.28 -8.71
C PRO A 16 0.12 14.17 -10.02
N LEU A 17 -0.18 12.94 -10.46
CA LEU A 17 -0.98 12.66 -11.66
C LEU A 17 -2.50 12.68 -11.38
N GLY A 18 -2.90 12.79 -10.12
CA GLY A 18 -4.29 12.78 -9.66
C GLY A 18 -4.55 11.76 -8.56
N ASP A 19 -5.75 11.85 -7.97
CA ASP A 19 -6.22 10.91 -6.94
C ASP A 19 -6.47 9.54 -7.56
N GLN A 20 -5.66 8.56 -7.16
CA GLN A 20 -5.79 7.16 -7.57
C GLN A 20 -6.53 6.39 -6.47
N LYS A 21 -7.73 5.91 -6.77
CA LYS A 21 -8.50 5.05 -5.86
C LYS A 21 -8.19 3.59 -6.17
N GLY A 22 -8.09 2.78 -5.13
CA GLY A 22 -7.88 1.34 -5.26
C GLY A 22 -8.18 0.60 -3.98
N VAL A 23 -8.28 -0.72 -4.08
CA VAL A 23 -8.45 -1.62 -2.94
C VAL A 23 -7.10 -2.23 -2.61
N PHE A 24 -6.61 -2.00 -1.40
CA PHE A 24 -5.40 -2.61 -0.89
C PHE A 24 -5.74 -3.81 -0.03
N THR A 25 -5.30 -5.00 -0.42
CA THR A 25 -5.49 -6.22 0.36
C THR A 25 -4.19 -6.56 1.07
N VAL A 26 -4.25 -6.81 2.37
CA VAL A 26 -3.11 -7.17 3.23
C VAL A 26 -3.36 -8.53 3.85
N ILE A 27 -2.39 -9.42 3.70
CA ILE A 27 -2.35 -10.76 4.28
C ILE A 27 -0.98 -10.93 4.95
N SER A 28 -0.91 -10.69 6.24
CA SER A 28 0.29 -10.84 7.05
C SER A 28 0.60 -12.30 7.36
N SER A 29 1.90 -12.58 7.44
CA SER A 29 2.49 -13.85 7.80
C SER A 29 3.72 -13.57 8.66
N GLY A 30 3.54 -13.62 9.98
CA GLY A 30 4.58 -13.30 10.96
C GLY A 30 5.05 -11.84 10.86
N ASN A 31 6.29 -11.63 10.40
CA ASN A 31 6.90 -10.31 10.20
C ASN A 31 6.86 -9.82 8.75
N SER A 32 6.20 -10.57 7.86
CA SER A 32 6.04 -10.23 6.46
C SER A 32 4.56 -10.11 6.12
N PHE A 33 4.22 -9.49 5.00
CA PHE A 33 2.87 -9.56 4.47
C PHE A 33 2.89 -9.65 2.96
N HIS A 34 1.87 -10.29 2.42
CA HIS A 34 1.57 -10.30 0.99
C HIS A 34 0.35 -9.44 0.78
N GLY A 35 0.27 -8.82 -0.38
CA GLY A 35 -0.84 -7.93 -0.67
C GLY A 35 -0.94 -7.57 -2.13
N THR A 36 -2.08 -7.00 -2.47
CA THR A 36 -2.41 -6.55 -3.81
C THR A 36 -3.07 -5.19 -3.72
N PHE A 37 -2.59 -4.25 -4.54
CA PHE A 37 -3.22 -2.95 -4.74
C PHE A 37 -3.95 -2.94 -6.08
N ALA A 38 -5.27 -3.11 -6.05
CA ALA A 38 -6.13 -3.08 -7.23
C ALA A 38 -6.69 -1.67 -7.43
N GLY A 39 -6.08 -0.90 -8.33
CA GLY A 39 -6.50 0.47 -8.68
C GLY A 39 -7.08 0.59 -10.08
N MET A 40 -7.43 1.83 -10.47
CA MET A 40 -7.92 2.13 -11.83
C MET A 40 -6.91 1.81 -12.94
N MET A 41 -5.62 1.85 -12.62
CA MET A 41 -4.53 1.59 -13.55
C MET A 41 -4.14 0.10 -13.66
N GLY A 42 -4.78 -0.78 -12.89
CA GLY A 42 -4.48 -2.21 -12.82
C GLY A 42 -4.21 -2.68 -11.39
N SER A 43 -3.79 -3.94 -11.28
CA SER A 43 -3.38 -4.55 -10.02
C SER A 43 -1.86 -4.55 -9.92
N LEU A 44 -1.34 -4.09 -8.78
CA LEU A 44 0.07 -4.19 -8.41
C LEU A 44 0.21 -5.15 -7.24
N ASP A 45 1.17 -6.05 -7.34
CA ASP A 45 1.53 -6.94 -6.22
C ASP A 45 2.49 -6.22 -5.27
N VAL A 46 2.33 -6.52 -3.98
CA VAL A 46 3.25 -6.11 -2.93
C VAL A 46 4.49 -6.96 -3.01
N ASP A 47 5.64 -6.31 -3.16
CA ASP A 47 6.97 -6.89 -3.10
C ASP A 47 7.67 -6.50 -1.79
N GLU A 48 8.50 -7.38 -1.25
CA GLU A 48 9.21 -7.18 0.03
C GLU A 48 8.34 -6.66 1.21
N GLY A 49 7.09 -7.10 1.31
CA GLY A 49 6.17 -6.66 2.36
C GLY A 49 6.61 -7.06 3.77
N LYS A 50 6.74 -6.08 4.66
CA LYS A 50 7.15 -6.21 6.08
C LYS A 50 6.11 -5.62 7.01
N VAL A 51 5.95 -6.28 8.16
CA VAL A 51 5.06 -5.85 9.24
C VAL A 51 5.89 -5.65 10.51
N ASP A 52 5.81 -4.45 11.07
CA ASP A 52 6.39 -4.08 12.36
C ASP A 52 5.30 -3.48 13.25
N GLY A 53 4.65 -4.32 14.05
CA GLY A 53 3.51 -3.92 14.88
C GLY A 53 2.31 -3.50 14.03
N ASP A 54 2.05 -2.21 13.97
CA ASP A 54 1.02 -1.54 13.17
C ASP A 54 1.57 -0.89 11.88
N LYS A 55 2.90 -0.87 11.72
CA LYS A 55 3.56 -0.31 10.54
C LYS A 55 3.74 -1.39 9.47
N LEU A 56 3.30 -1.06 8.27
CA LEU A 56 3.51 -1.80 7.03
C LEU A 56 4.57 -1.08 6.20
N SER A 57 5.50 -1.82 5.63
CA SER A 57 6.49 -1.30 4.69
C SER A 57 6.66 -2.27 3.54
N TRP A 58 6.55 -1.79 2.31
CA TRP A 58 6.60 -2.66 1.14
C TRP A 58 7.06 -1.89 -0.09
N LYS A 59 7.37 -2.64 -1.15
CA LYS A 59 7.69 -2.10 -2.46
C LYS A 59 6.66 -2.56 -3.47
N MET A 60 6.48 -1.78 -4.53
CA MET A 60 5.72 -2.20 -5.70
C MET A 60 6.58 -1.93 -6.93
N ASN A 61 6.77 -2.96 -7.75
CA ASN A 61 7.53 -2.86 -8.98
C ASN A 61 6.57 -2.83 -10.16
N MET A 62 6.47 -1.67 -10.81
CA MET A 62 5.78 -1.55 -12.08
C MET A 62 6.82 -1.75 -13.18
N THR A 63 6.60 -2.69 -14.10
CA THR A 63 7.60 -3.06 -15.12
C THR A 63 7.34 -2.43 -16.49
N LEU A 64 6.09 -2.04 -16.78
CA LEU A 64 5.65 -1.47 -18.05
C LEU A 64 4.62 -0.37 -17.84
N PRO A 65 4.60 0.68 -18.68
CA PRO A 65 5.48 0.93 -19.82
C PRO A 65 6.87 1.46 -19.45
N MET A 66 7.09 1.86 -18.19
CA MET A 66 8.41 2.22 -17.65
C MET A 66 8.65 1.45 -16.35
N PRO A 67 9.83 0.83 -16.17
CA PRO A 67 10.17 0.18 -14.91
C PRO A 67 10.35 1.21 -13.79
N MET A 68 9.56 1.11 -12.74
CA MET A 68 9.71 1.92 -11.53
C MET A 68 9.46 1.10 -10.27
N THR A 69 10.30 1.32 -9.27
CA THR A 69 10.11 0.80 -7.91
C THR A 69 9.49 1.91 -7.07
N MET A 70 8.35 1.60 -6.45
CA MET A 70 7.66 2.48 -5.53
C MET A 70 7.85 1.94 -4.11
N GLU A 71 8.37 2.75 -3.21
CA GLU A 71 8.53 2.39 -1.80
C GLU A 71 7.35 2.93 -1.01
N CYS A 72 6.66 2.07 -0.29
CA CYS A 72 5.43 2.40 0.40
C CYS A 72 5.57 2.11 1.89
N GLU A 73 5.13 3.04 2.72
CA GLU A 73 5.01 2.84 4.16
C GLU A 73 3.61 3.27 4.60
N ALA A 74 2.97 2.49 5.47
CA ALA A 74 1.70 2.84 6.06
C ALA A 74 1.61 2.36 7.50
N VAL A 75 0.74 2.99 8.28
CA VAL A 75 0.41 2.63 9.65
C VAL A 75 -1.08 2.33 9.70
N VAL A 76 -1.42 1.19 10.29
CA VAL A 76 -2.80 0.74 10.47
C VAL A 76 -3.24 1.09 11.90
N ASP A 77 -4.18 2.02 12.03
CA ASP A 77 -4.82 2.37 13.29
C ASP A 77 -6.28 1.91 13.28
N GLY A 78 -6.51 0.72 13.85
CA GLY A 78 -7.81 0.05 13.87
C GLY A 78 -8.36 -0.25 12.47
N ASP A 79 -9.33 0.55 12.04
CA ASP A 79 -9.98 0.47 10.73
C ASP A 79 -9.42 1.47 9.73
N THR A 80 -8.42 2.27 10.09
CA THR A 80 -7.82 3.27 9.20
C THR A 80 -6.41 2.88 8.82
N ILE A 81 -6.00 3.18 7.59
CA ILE A 81 -4.64 3.00 7.12
C ILE A 81 -4.14 4.32 6.55
N ASN A 82 -3.00 4.82 7.03
CA ASN A 82 -2.43 6.09 6.60
C ASN A 82 -0.95 5.90 6.32
N GLY A 83 -0.45 6.48 5.24
CA GLY A 83 0.89 6.20 4.76
C GLY A 83 1.36 7.16 3.69
N THR A 84 2.53 6.85 3.18
CA THR A 84 3.22 7.58 2.11
C THR A 84 3.81 6.61 1.13
N MET A 85 3.66 6.94 -0.15
CA MET A 85 4.16 6.18 -1.29
C MET A 85 5.19 7.02 -2.04
N GLN A 86 6.44 6.59 -2.06
CA GLN A 86 7.52 7.20 -2.83
C GLN A 86 7.44 6.69 -4.27
N LEU A 87 7.11 7.58 -5.20
CA LEU A 87 6.98 7.31 -6.62
C LEU A 87 8.30 7.56 -7.39
N GLY A 88 9.44 7.46 -6.70
CA GLY A 88 10.76 7.75 -7.27
C GLY A 88 10.88 9.17 -7.78
N ALA A 89 11.14 9.34 -9.09
CA ALA A 89 11.29 10.64 -9.75
C ALA A 89 10.02 11.52 -9.70
N PHE A 90 8.85 10.93 -9.42
CA PHE A 90 7.59 11.66 -9.27
C PHE A 90 7.38 12.23 -7.86
N GLY A 91 8.28 11.96 -6.91
CA GLY A 91 8.18 12.43 -5.53
C GLY A 91 7.30 11.54 -4.65
N ALA A 92 6.85 12.09 -3.53
CA ALA A 92 6.03 11.37 -2.55
C ALA A 92 4.54 11.64 -2.75
N ALA A 93 3.72 10.59 -2.65
CA ALA A 93 2.27 10.62 -2.66
C ALA A 93 1.72 10.22 -1.28
N GLY A 94 0.69 10.93 -0.82
CA GLY A 94 -0.03 10.55 0.39
C GLY A 94 -0.94 9.36 0.12
N PHE A 95 -0.93 8.36 1.00
CA PHE A 95 -1.77 7.17 0.93
C PHE A 95 -2.67 7.12 2.16
N SER A 96 -3.98 7.02 1.95
CA SER A 96 -4.93 6.91 3.07
C SER A 96 -6.09 6.02 2.69
N GLY A 97 -6.63 5.25 3.62
CA GLY A 97 -7.75 4.37 3.36
C GLY A 97 -8.47 3.91 4.62
N THR A 98 -9.56 3.19 4.41
CA THR A 98 -10.38 2.60 5.47
C THR A 98 -10.64 1.14 5.19
N ARG A 99 -10.64 0.32 6.24
CA ARG A 99 -10.93 -1.11 6.17
C ARG A 99 -12.35 -1.31 5.62
N ARG A 100 -12.43 -2.14 4.59
CA ARG A 100 -13.68 -2.57 3.99
C ARG A 100 -14.38 -3.57 4.90
N LYS A 101 -15.68 -3.36 5.13
CA LYS A 101 -16.55 -4.27 5.90
C LYS A 101 -17.26 -5.26 5.01
#